data_AF-A0A6B0GI71-F1
#
_entry.id   AF-A0A6B0GI71-F1
#
_cell.length_a   1.000
_cell.length_b   1.000
_cell.length_c   1.000
_cell.angle_alpha   90.00
_cell.angle_beta   90.00
_cell.angle_gamma   90.00
#
_symmetry.space_group_name_H-M   'P 1'
#
loop_
_entity.id
_entity.type
_entity.pdbx_description
1 polymer ?
#
loop_
_entity_poly.entity_id
_entity_poly.type
_entity_poly.pdbx_seq_one_letter_code
_entity_poly.pdbx_strand_id
1 'polypeptide(L)' 'MSAIPYKLRRNKVNEGREQVPYFLREEVIDAESDLQESLEGMLGESVYKSDYREAAMVVAQRRPELVAEVLREWGYDLE' A
#
# COMPACT_ATOMS: atom_id res chain seq x y z
N MET A 1 -17.44 16.42 -11.55
CA MET A 1 -18.03 15.06 -11.65
C MET A 1 -17.26 14.16 -10.71
N SER A 2 -17.87 13.54 -9.69
CA SER A 2 -17.15 12.57 -8.88
C SER A 2 -16.98 11.30 -9.72
N ALA A 3 -15.75 10.94 -10.05
CA ALA A 3 -15.48 9.70 -10.75
C ALA A 3 -15.92 8.51 -9.88
N ILE A 4 -16.49 7.47 -10.51
CA ILE A 4 -16.84 6.22 -9.82
C ILE A 4 -15.55 5.66 -9.18
N PRO A 5 -15.56 5.29 -7.88
CA PRO A 5 -14.41 4.71 -7.20
C PRO A 5 -13.77 3.53 -7.95
N TYR A 6 -12.45 3.39 -7.89
CA TYR A 6 -11.70 2.41 -8.69
C TYR A 6 -12.20 0.97 -8.52
N LYS A 7 -12.49 0.53 -7.28
CA LYS A 7 -13.02 -0.81 -6.99
C LYS A 7 -14.34 -1.09 -7.72
N LEU A 8 -15.20 -0.07 -7.87
CA LEU A 8 -16.53 -0.20 -8.48
C LEU A 8 -16.52 -0.14 -10.02
N ARG A 9 -15.42 0.29 -10.64
CA ARG A 9 -15.33 0.46 -12.10
C ARG A 9 -14.55 -0.64 -12.84
N ARG A 10 -13.93 -1.59 -12.14
CA ARG A 10 -13.06 -2.62 -12.72
C ARG A 10 -13.70 -4.01 -12.65
N ASN A 11 -13.35 -4.89 -13.58
CA ASN A 11 -13.79 -6.28 -13.59
C ASN A 11 -12.80 -7.21 -12.87
N LYS A 12 -11.51 -6.86 -12.88
CA LYS A 12 -10.45 -7.62 -12.21
C LYS A 12 -9.60 -6.72 -11.33
N VAL A 13 -9.03 -7.30 -10.28
CA VAL A 13 -8.16 -6.58 -9.35
C VAL A 13 -6.92 -5.99 -10.04
N ASN A 14 -6.39 -6.62 -11.07
CA ASN A 14 -5.20 -6.16 -11.79
C ASN A 14 -5.48 -5.27 -13.01
N GLU A 15 -6.74 -4.90 -13.25
CA GLU A 15 -7.13 -4.15 -14.45
C GLU A 15 -6.57 -2.73 -14.44
N GLY A 16 -5.78 -2.38 -15.47
CA GLY A 16 -5.12 -1.08 -15.60
C GLY A 16 -3.86 -0.90 -14.74
N ARG A 17 -3.28 -1.99 -14.23
CA ARG A 17 -2.04 -1.97 -13.44
C ARG A 17 -0.86 -2.52 -14.24
N GLU A 18 0.30 -1.90 -14.10
CA GLU A 18 1.58 -2.45 -14.54
C GLU A 18 2.23 -3.27 -13.40
N GLN A 19 2.93 -4.34 -13.74
CA GLN A 19 3.63 -5.16 -12.75
C GLN A 19 4.97 -4.51 -12.41
N VAL A 20 5.15 -4.14 -11.13
CA VAL A 20 6.39 -3.56 -10.61
C VAL A 20 6.99 -4.53 -9.57
N PRO A 21 8.15 -5.16 -9.85
CA PRO A 21 8.81 -6.04 -8.88
C PRO A 21 9.57 -5.24 -7.82
N TYR A 22 9.47 -5.68 -6.55
CA TYR A 22 10.24 -5.15 -5.42
C TYR A 22 11.02 -6.27 -4.74
N PHE A 23 12.19 -5.94 -4.20
CA PHE A 23 12.89 -6.76 -3.23
C PHE A 23 12.60 -6.21 -1.84
N LEU A 24 11.88 -6.97 -1.03
CA LEU A 24 11.52 -6.60 0.34
C LEU A 24 12.22 -7.56 1.32
N ARG A 25 12.55 -7.05 2.50
CA ARG A 25 13.05 -7.87 3.61
C ARG A 25 11.91 -8.73 4.17
N GLU A 26 12.24 -9.90 4.73
CA GLU A 26 11.27 -10.88 5.23
C GLU A 26 10.29 -10.25 6.23
N GLU A 27 10.80 -9.47 7.17
CA GLU A 27 9.99 -8.81 8.19
C GLU A 27 8.94 -7.84 7.60
N VAL A 28 9.22 -7.24 6.44
CA VAL A 28 8.28 -6.35 5.75
C VAL A 28 7.21 -7.16 5.03
N ILE A 29 7.55 -8.34 4.51
CA ILE A 29 6.60 -9.24 3.84
C ILE A 29 5.63 -9.82 4.87
N ASP A 30 6.14 -10.23 6.04
CA ASP A 30 5.34 -10.82 7.10
C ASP A 30 4.35 -9.80 7.69
N ALA A 31 4.78 -8.55 7.88
CA ALA A 31 3.90 -7.47 8.39
C ALA A 31 2.74 -7.11 7.43
N GLU A 32 2.74 -7.60 6.19
CA GLU A 32 1.64 -7.35 5.26
C GLU A 32 0.34 -8.03 5.66
N SER A 33 0.38 -9.18 6.33
CA SER A 33 -0.84 -9.85 6.81
C SER A 33 -1.54 -8.99 7.85
N ASP A 34 -0.76 -8.43 8.78
CA ASP A 34 -1.27 -7.64 9.89
C ASP A 34 -1.86 -6.32 9.39
N LEU A 35 -1.21 -5.70 8.40
CA LEU A 35 -1.74 -4.55 7.70
C LEU A 35 -3.07 -4.88 7.01
N GLN A 36 -3.14 -6.01 6.29
CA GLN A 36 -4.36 -6.41 5.59
C GLN A 36 -5.50 -6.66 6.58
N GLU A 37 -5.28 -7.43 7.65
CA GLU A 37 -6.29 -7.71 8.68
C GLU A 37 -6.78 -6.41 9.34
N SER A 38 -5.86 -5.50 9.64
CA SER A 38 -6.20 -4.19 10.19
C SER A 38 -7.11 -3.39 9.26
N LEU A 39 -6.82 -3.37 7.96
CA LEU A 39 -7.64 -2.68 6.96
C LEU A 39 -9.01 -3.35 6.79
N GLU A 40 -9.07 -4.67 6.75
CA GLU A 40 -10.32 -5.42 6.66
C GLU A 40 -11.21 -5.18 7.89
N GLY A 41 -10.61 -5.13 9.09
CA GLY A 41 -11.30 -4.77 10.32
C GLY A 41 -11.85 -3.33 10.31
N MET A 42 -11.09 -2.37 9.76
CA MET A 42 -11.54 -0.97 9.65
C MET A 42 -12.64 -0.76 8.60
N LEU A 43 -12.57 -1.48 7.49
CA LEU A 43 -13.49 -1.31 6.36
C LEU A 43 -14.72 -2.23 6.45
N GLY A 44 -14.67 -3.28 7.27
CA GLY A 44 -15.74 -4.27 7.40
C GLY A 44 -15.93 -5.12 6.15
N GLU A 45 -14.90 -5.23 5.30
CA GLU A 45 -14.91 -6.04 4.07
C GLU A 45 -13.50 -6.55 3.73
N SER A 46 -13.41 -7.54 2.86
CA SER A 46 -12.12 -8.04 2.38
C SER A 46 -11.41 -7.02 1.50
N VAL A 47 -10.09 -6.96 1.66
CA VAL A 47 -9.22 -6.00 0.97
C VAL A 47 -8.21 -6.77 0.14
N TYR A 48 -8.24 -6.58 -1.19
CA TYR A 48 -7.29 -7.29 -2.04
C TYR A 48 -5.86 -6.78 -1.83
N LYS A 49 -4.90 -7.72 -1.86
CA LYS A 49 -3.48 -7.43 -1.71
C LYS A 49 -2.95 -6.34 -2.64
N SER A 50 -3.31 -6.43 -3.91
CA SER A 50 -2.92 -5.44 -4.90
C SER A 50 -3.54 -4.05 -4.63
N ASP A 51 -4.69 -3.99 -3.96
CA ASP A 51 -5.34 -2.71 -3.61
C ASP A 51 -4.68 -2.02 -2.44
N TYR A 52 -4.45 -2.73 -1.32
CA TYR A 52 -3.83 -2.07 -0.19
C TYR A 52 -2.38 -1.68 -0.50
N ARG A 53 -1.65 -2.46 -1.32
CA ARG A 53 -0.30 -2.08 -1.77
C ARG A 53 -0.30 -0.82 -2.61
N GLU A 54 -1.23 -0.69 -3.57
CA GLU A 54 -1.37 0.54 -4.35
C GLU A 54 -1.82 1.70 -3.46
N ALA A 55 -2.77 1.48 -2.55
CA ALA A 55 -3.23 2.51 -1.61
C ALA A 55 -2.09 2.98 -0.69
N ALA A 56 -1.25 2.07 -0.18
CA ALA A 56 -0.07 2.39 0.60
C ALA A 56 0.92 3.26 -0.19
N MET A 57 1.14 2.93 -1.47
CA MET A 57 1.97 3.77 -2.36
C MET A 57 1.35 5.15 -2.59
N VAL A 58 0.04 5.25 -2.76
CA VAL A 58 -0.67 6.54 -2.87
C VAL A 58 -0.52 7.37 -1.60
N VAL A 59 -0.62 6.75 -0.42
CA VAL A 59 -0.37 7.43 0.87
C VAL A 59 1.07 7.92 0.94
N ALA A 60 2.05 7.06 0.62
CA ALA A 60 3.47 7.41 0.60
C ALA A 60 3.78 8.58 -0.34
N GLN A 61 3.17 8.62 -1.53
CA GLN A 61 3.33 9.72 -2.49
C GLN A 61 2.69 11.02 -2.00
N ARG A 62 1.57 10.94 -1.28
CA ARG A 62 0.88 12.12 -0.73
C ARG A 62 1.48 12.63 0.58
N ARG A 63 2.17 11.75 1.32
CA ARG A 63 2.74 11.98 2.65
C ARG A 63 4.20 11.49 2.69
N PRO A 64 5.10 12.06 1.85
CA PRO A 64 6.48 11.59 1.74
C PRO A 64 7.27 11.71 3.06
N GLU A 65 6.86 12.59 3.97
CA GLU A 65 7.47 12.74 5.28
C GLU A 65 7.40 11.45 6.13
N LEU A 66 6.33 10.66 6.02
CA LEU A 66 6.20 9.38 6.73
C LEU A 66 7.17 8.33 6.18
N VAL A 67 7.43 8.37 4.87
CA VAL A 67 8.46 7.52 4.25
C VAL A 67 9.84 7.96 4.72
N ALA A 68 10.08 9.27 4.79
CA ALA A 68 11.35 9.80 5.27
C ALA A 68 11.63 9.39 6.72
N GLU A 69 10.63 9.37 7.61
CA GLU A 69 10.78 8.84 8.98
C GLU A 69 11.29 7.40 8.99
N VAL A 70 10.66 6.50 8.23
CA VAL A 70 11.11 5.10 8.10
C VAL A 70 12.52 5.00 7.52
N LEU A 71 12.84 5.80 6.50
CA LEU A 71 14.18 5.85 5.92
C LEU A 71 15.22 6.31 6.96
N ARG A 72 14.88 7.29 7.81
CA ARG A 72 15.79 7.73 8.88
C ARG A 72 16.05 6.64 9.91
N GLU A 73 15.02 5.87 10.27
CA GLU A 73 15.20 4.68 11.12
C GLU A 73 16.16 3.65 10.48
N TRP A 74 16.17 3.57 9.15
CA TRP A 74 17.10 2.72 8.40
C TRP A 74 18.49 3.36 8.20
N GLY A 75 18.69 4.57 8.70
CA GLY A 75 19.97 5.25 8.73
C GLY A 75 20.21 6.24 7.60
N TYR A 76 19.17 6.63 6.85
CA TYR A 76 19.26 7.84 6.01
C TYR A 76 19.32 9.09 6.91
N ASP A 77 19.92 10.18 6.44
CA ASP A 77 20.03 11.45 7.18
C ASP A 77 20.87 11.36 8.48
N LEU A 78 21.71 10.32 8.60
CA LEU A 78 22.72 10.20 9.65
C LEU A 78 24.04 10.81 9.13
N GLU A 79 24.34 12.04 9.54
CA GLU A 79 25.70 12.63 9.45
C GLU A 79 26.56 12.23 10.66
#